data_AF-A0A2E4Y1D2-F1
#
_entry.id   AF-A0A2E4Y1D2-F1
#
_cell.length_a   1.000
_cell.length_b   1.000
_cell.length_c   1.000
_cell.angle_alpha   90.00
_cell.angle_beta   90.00
_cell.angle_gamma   90.00
#
_symmetry.space_group_name_H-M   'P 1'
#
loop_
_entity.id
_entity.type
_entity.pdbx_description
1 polymer ?
#
loop_
_entity_poly.entity_id
_entity_poly.type
_entity_poly.pdbx_seq_one_letter_code
_entity_poly.pdbx_strand_id
1 'polypeptide(L)'
;MKTRIQTINEIAKMKTHALAIGAFMTALLPSAEPTAKTPNAMSLVELQSAGWAIVEKTEAQKRLPSVAPYQNLERVIQIVNYRLRRNGAEIRCKTAYDSQRDHYEETCSKALE
;
A
#
# COMPACT_ATOMS: atom_id res chain seq x y z
N MET A 1 23.15 -44.97 6.18
CA MET A 1 24.61 -44.74 6.22
C MET A 1 25.12 -44.54 4.80
N LYS A 2 25.92 -43.48 4.60
CA LYS A 2 26.84 -43.18 3.46
C LYS A 2 26.19 -42.95 2.08
N THR A 3 25.96 -41.72 1.59
CA THR A 3 26.86 -40.57 1.28
C THR A 3 27.71 -40.77 0.01
N ARG A 4 27.50 -39.89 -0.99
CA ARG A 4 28.47 -39.30 -1.96
C ARG A 4 27.64 -38.39 -2.89
N ILE A 5 27.59 -37.06 -2.79
CA ILE A 5 28.62 -36.04 -3.07
C ILE A 5 29.48 -36.37 -4.29
N GLN A 6 29.10 -35.83 -5.46
CA GLN A 6 30.01 -35.30 -6.49
C GLN A 6 29.36 -34.03 -7.07
N THR A 7 29.67 -32.84 -6.55
CA THR A 7 30.64 -31.84 -7.07
C THR A 7 30.51 -31.44 -8.55
N ILE A 8 29.96 -30.23 -8.75
CA ILE A 8 30.57 -29.08 -9.46
C ILE A 8 31.38 -29.39 -10.73
N ASN A 9 30.78 -29.10 -11.89
CA ASN A 9 31.37 -28.63 -13.16
C ASN A 9 30.18 -28.57 -14.14
N GLU A 10 29.84 -27.48 -14.83
CA GLU A 10 30.71 -26.64 -15.63
C GLU A 10 30.21 -25.19 -15.69
N ILE A 11 31.14 -24.28 -15.44
CA ILE A 11 31.06 -22.89 -15.87
C ILE A 11 31.31 -22.90 -17.39
N ALA A 12 30.23 -23.01 -18.17
CA ALA A 12 30.30 -22.96 -19.62
C ALA A 12 30.52 -21.51 -20.10
N LYS A 13 31.80 -21.20 -20.25
CA LYS A 13 32.44 -20.10 -20.96
C LYS A 13 31.85 -19.92 -22.37
N MET A 14 31.22 -18.80 -22.69
CA MET A 14 31.03 -18.38 -24.10
C MET A 14 30.75 -16.87 -24.14
N LYS A 15 31.78 -16.06 -24.39
CA LYS A 15 32.29 -15.60 -25.70
C LYS A 15 31.76 -14.20 -26.01
N THR A 16 32.63 -13.24 -25.74
CA THR A 16 32.58 -11.84 -26.15
C THR A 16 32.58 -11.75 -27.67
N HIS A 17 31.56 -11.11 -28.23
CA HIS A 17 31.63 -10.51 -29.57
C HIS A 17 31.24 -9.05 -29.44
N ALA A 18 32.23 -8.17 -29.60
CA ALA A 18 32.01 -6.76 -29.83
C ALA A 18 31.59 -6.58 -31.30
N LEU A 19 30.51 -5.85 -31.56
CA LEU A 19 30.29 -5.20 -32.84
C LEU A 19 29.50 -3.89 -32.67
N ALA A 20 30.25 -2.80 -32.84
CA ALA A 20 29.96 -1.48 -33.39
C ALA A 20 28.53 -0.88 -33.39
N ILE A 21 28.47 0.33 -32.77
CA ILE A 21 27.95 1.61 -33.27
C ILE A 21 26.44 1.72 -33.61
N GLY A 22 25.73 2.45 -32.74
CA GLY A 22 24.52 3.18 -33.07
C GLY A 22 24.42 4.42 -32.17
N ALA A 23 24.47 5.62 -32.76
CA ALA A 23 24.34 6.89 -32.06
C ALA A 23 22.96 7.00 -31.39
N PHE A 24 22.92 7.01 -30.06
CA PHE A 24 21.69 7.15 -29.30
C PHE A 24 21.53 8.62 -28.87
N MET A 25 20.62 9.33 -29.55
CA MET A 25 20.16 10.67 -29.18
C MET A 25 19.66 10.64 -27.73
N THR A 26 20.36 11.32 -26.84
CA THR A 26 19.92 11.54 -25.45
C THR A 26 18.79 12.56 -25.44
N ALA A 27 17.55 12.09 -25.56
CA ALA A 27 16.37 12.86 -25.20
C ALA A 27 16.36 13.05 -23.68
N LEU A 28 16.45 14.31 -23.24
CA LEU A 28 16.15 14.72 -21.86
C LEU A 28 14.66 14.45 -21.59
N LEU A 29 14.36 13.29 -21.01
CA LEU A 29 13.05 13.02 -20.41
C LEU A 29 12.99 13.75 -19.07
N PRO A 30 11.92 14.52 -18.77
CA PRO A 30 11.68 14.99 -17.42
C PRO A 30 11.47 13.78 -16.51
N SER A 31 12.27 13.70 -15.44
CA SER A 31 12.10 12.71 -14.39
C SER A 31 10.71 12.87 -13.79
N ALA A 32 9.78 11.99 -14.16
CA ALA A 32 8.59 11.77 -13.36
C ALA A 32 9.07 11.24 -12.01
N GLU A 33 9.09 12.10 -11.00
CA GLU A 33 9.34 11.68 -9.63
C GLU A 33 8.28 10.61 -9.29
N PRO A 34 8.67 9.38 -8.94
CA PRO A 34 7.71 8.43 -8.41
C PRO A 34 7.18 9.04 -7.12
N THR A 35 5.92 9.44 -7.12
CA THR A 35 5.18 9.78 -5.90
C THR A 35 5.43 8.64 -4.92
N ALA A 36 6.17 8.91 -3.86
CA ALA A 36 6.47 7.93 -2.83
C ALA A 36 5.16 7.51 -2.16
N LYS A 37 4.50 6.49 -2.72
CA LYS A 37 3.55 5.67 -1.98
C LYS A 37 4.34 5.08 -0.84
N THR A 38 4.06 5.51 0.39
CA THR A 38 4.69 4.96 1.58
C THR A 38 4.51 3.44 1.53
N PRO A 39 5.60 2.66 1.40
CA PRO A 39 5.48 1.25 1.15
C PRO A 39 5.11 0.54 2.46
N ASN A 40 4.06 -0.29 2.40
CA ASN A 40 3.69 -1.32 3.38
C ASN A 40 2.90 -0.89 4.63
N ALA A 41 1.91 0.00 4.52
CA ALA A 41 0.83 0.01 5.51
C ALA A 41 -0.19 -1.08 5.12
N MET A 42 -0.30 -2.14 5.93
CA MET A 42 -1.35 -3.16 5.75
C MET A 42 -2.73 -2.53 5.94
N SER A 43 -3.69 -2.92 5.10
CA SER A 43 -5.09 -2.57 5.25
C SER A 43 -5.73 -3.20 6.49
N LEU A 44 -6.87 -2.69 6.93
CA LEU A 44 -7.67 -3.20 8.04
C LEU A 44 -8.02 -4.68 7.81
N VAL A 45 -8.39 -5.03 6.58
CA VAL A 45 -8.76 -6.41 6.22
C VAL A 45 -7.54 -7.33 6.26
N GLU A 46 -6.39 -6.89 5.75
CA GLU A 46 -5.13 -7.65 5.85
C GLU A 46 -4.70 -7.84 7.30
N LEU A 47 -4.89 -6.82 8.15
CA LEU A 47 -4.62 -6.91 9.59
C LEU A 47 -5.52 -7.94 10.27
N GLN A 48 -6.84 -7.91 10.01
CA GLN A 48 -7.77 -8.91 10.55
C GLN A 48 -7.38 -10.33 10.09
N SER A 49 -7.07 -10.49 8.81
CA SER A 49 -6.62 -11.76 8.21
C SER A 49 -5.32 -12.27 8.85
N ALA A 50 -4.44 -11.35 9.27
CA ALA A 50 -3.20 -11.64 9.99
C ALA A 50 -3.38 -11.85 11.51
N GLY A 51 -4.62 -11.89 12.01
CA GLY A 51 -4.93 -12.19 13.41
C GLY A 51 -4.89 -10.98 14.35
N TRP A 52 -4.99 -9.75 13.82
CA TRP A 52 -5.21 -8.57 14.66
C TRP A 52 -6.69 -8.45 15.04
N ALA A 53 -6.97 -8.33 16.35
CA ALA A 53 -8.33 -8.23 16.86
C ALA A 53 -8.75 -6.76 17.01
N ILE A 54 -9.94 -6.40 16.51
CA ILE A 54 -10.55 -5.11 16.77
C ILE A 54 -11.03 -5.11 18.23
N VAL A 55 -10.44 -4.25 19.05
CA VAL A 55 -10.79 -4.09 20.47
C VAL A 55 -11.61 -2.83 20.74
N GLU A 56 -11.69 -1.93 19.76
CA GLU A 56 -12.56 -0.75 19.80
C GLU A 56 -12.93 -0.33 18.38
N LYS A 57 -14.18 0.10 18.22
CA LYS A 57 -14.72 0.72 17.01
C LYS A 57 -15.50 1.95 17.42
N THR A 58 -15.18 3.11 16.84
CA THR A 58 -15.95 4.34 17.03
C THR A 58 -16.36 4.91 15.69
N GLU A 59 -17.60 5.40 15.61
CA GLU A 59 -18.19 5.93 14.38
C GLU A 59 -18.51 7.41 14.57
N ALA A 60 -18.24 8.18 13.52
CA ALA A 60 -18.55 9.59 13.46
C ALA A 60 -19.00 9.95 12.04
N GLN A 61 -19.75 11.04 11.94
CA GLN A 61 -20.16 11.59 10.65
C GLN A 61 -19.77 13.06 10.58
N LYS A 62 -19.27 13.49 9.42
CA LYS A 62 -19.03 14.89 9.11
C LYS A 62 -19.92 15.30 7.94
N ARG A 63 -20.78 16.28 8.16
CA ARG A 63 -21.56 16.93 7.10
C ARG A 63 -20.68 17.94 6.38
N LEU A 64 -20.73 17.91 5.04
CA LEU A 64 -20.01 18.85 4.17
C LEU A 64 -20.99 19.48 3.17
N PRO A 65 -20.63 20.61 2.56
CA PRO A 65 -21.37 21.14 1.42
C PRO A 65 -21.44 20.11 0.28
N SER A 66 -22.63 19.99 -0.31
CA SER A 66 -22.89 19.15 -1.48
C SER A 66 -22.09 19.61 -2.70
N VAL A 67 -21.84 18.69 -3.62
CA VAL A 67 -21.13 18.94 -4.87
C VAL A 67 -22.02 18.62 -6.06
N ALA A 68 -21.79 19.28 -7.20
CA ALA A 68 -22.47 18.92 -8.44
C ALA A 68 -22.15 17.47 -8.85
N PRO A 69 -23.10 16.70 -9.42
CA PRO A 69 -24.49 17.05 -9.77
C PRO A 69 -25.52 16.74 -8.64
N TYR A 70 -25.06 16.53 -7.41
CA TYR A 70 -25.88 16.06 -6.28
C TYR A 70 -26.19 17.17 -5.28
N GLN A 71 -26.39 18.41 -5.76
CA GLN A 71 -26.59 19.58 -4.90
C GLN A 71 -27.81 19.46 -3.98
N ASN A 72 -28.80 18.64 -4.36
CA ASN A 72 -30.02 18.41 -3.58
C ASN A 72 -29.89 17.25 -2.57
N LEU A 73 -28.76 16.55 -2.54
CA LEU A 73 -28.48 15.48 -1.58
C LEU A 73 -27.51 15.99 -0.52
N GLU A 74 -27.60 15.44 0.69
CA GLU A 74 -26.63 15.73 1.74
C GLU A 74 -25.30 15.04 1.45
N ARG A 75 -24.17 15.74 1.64
CA ARG A 75 -22.84 15.13 1.58
C ARG A 75 -22.36 14.79 2.98
N VAL A 76 -22.19 13.51 3.23
CA VAL A 76 -21.75 12.98 4.53
C VAL A 76 -20.45 12.23 4.33
N ILE A 77 -19.47 12.54 5.16
CA ILE A 77 -18.27 11.72 5.33
C ILE A 77 -18.52 10.81 6.53
N GLN A 78 -18.63 9.51 6.28
CA GLN A 78 -18.70 8.50 7.33
C GLN A 78 -17.27 8.16 7.75
N ILE A 79 -16.96 8.32 9.04
CA ILE A 79 -15.62 8.07 9.58
C ILE A 79 -15.73 6.95 10.61
N VAL A 80 -14.90 5.93 10.49
CA VAL A 80 -14.80 4.86 11.49
C VAL A 80 -13.36 4.74 11.95
N ASN A 81 -13.15 4.78 13.26
CA ASN A 81 -11.84 4.53 13.85
C ASN A 81 -11.85 3.16 14.52
N TYR A 82 -10.79 2.41 14.29
CA TYR A 82 -10.57 1.08 14.83
C TYR A 82 -9.30 1.09 15.67
N ARG A 83 -9.37 0.47 16.85
CA ARG A 83 -8.20 0.10 17.64
C ARG A 83 -8.03 -1.40 17.53
N LEU A 84 -6.89 -1.84 17.03
CA LEU A 84 -6.55 -3.24 16.85
C LEU A 84 -5.44 -3.64 17.82
N ARG A 85 -5.51 -4.86 18.35
CA ARG A 85 -4.47 -5.43 19.22
C ARG A 85 -4.04 -6.82 18.79
N ARG A 86 -2.76 -7.10 18.98
CA ARG A 86 -2.16 -8.42 18.83
C ARG A 86 -0.90 -8.51 19.70
N ASN A 87 -0.81 -9.52 20.56
CA ASN A 87 0.38 -9.77 21.39
C ASN A 87 0.92 -8.52 22.13
N GLY A 88 0.02 -7.71 22.68
CA GLY A 88 0.37 -6.45 23.38
C GLY A 88 0.67 -5.25 22.49
N ALA A 89 0.82 -5.42 21.18
CA ALA A 89 0.97 -4.31 20.23
C ALA A 89 -0.39 -3.70 19.83
N GLU A 90 -0.39 -2.41 19.49
CA GLU A 90 -1.58 -1.67 19.05
C GLU A 90 -1.38 -1.02 17.68
N ILE A 91 -2.40 -1.15 16.81
CA ILE A 91 -2.52 -0.43 15.55
C ILE A 91 -3.84 0.35 15.58
N ARG A 92 -3.83 1.56 15.05
CA ARG A 92 -5.03 2.37 14.83
C ARG A 92 -5.28 2.48 13.35
N CYS A 93 -6.51 2.14 12.94
CA CYS A 93 -6.97 2.35 11.58
C CYS A 93 -8.10 3.37 11.57
N LYS A 94 -8.14 4.20 10.54
CA LYS A 94 -9.25 5.10 10.24
C LYS A 94 -9.73 4.81 8.83
N THR A 95 -11.02 4.62 8.67
CA THR A 95 -11.69 4.54 7.36
C THR A 95 -12.57 5.77 7.19
N ALA A 96 -12.66 6.29 5.98
CA ALA A 96 -13.53 7.40 5.62
C ALA A 96 -14.22 7.12 4.29
N TYR A 97 -15.54 7.33 4.22
CA TYR A 97 -16.31 7.21 2.99
C TYR A 97 -17.07 8.51 2.70
N ASP A 98 -16.87 9.07 1.51
CA ASP A 98 -17.57 10.27 1.02
C ASP A 98 -18.78 9.88 0.17
N SER A 99 -19.99 10.17 0.67
CA SER A 99 -21.24 9.73 0.04
C SER A 99 -21.50 10.28 -1.36
N GLN A 100 -20.91 11.42 -1.74
CA GLN A 100 -21.15 12.03 -3.05
C GLN A 100 -20.01 11.85 -4.04
N ARG A 101 -18.78 11.66 -3.53
CA ARG A 101 -17.62 11.37 -4.39
C ARG A 101 -17.40 9.89 -4.62
N ASP A 102 -18.17 9.05 -3.92
CA ASP A 102 -17.99 7.60 -3.89
C ASP A 102 -16.52 7.21 -3.64
N HIS A 103 -15.91 7.91 -2.68
CA HIS A 103 -14.49 7.78 -2.38
C HIS A 103 -14.29 7.17 -1.00
N TYR A 104 -13.56 6.06 -0.97
CA TYR A 104 -13.13 5.38 0.25
C TYR A 104 -11.65 5.62 0.49
N GLU A 105 -11.33 6.09 1.69
CA GLU A 105 -9.97 6.24 2.19
C GLU A 105 -9.78 5.38 3.43
N GLU A 106 -8.59 4.79 3.55
CA GLU A 106 -8.19 4.03 4.71
C GLU A 106 -6.76 4.37 5.08
N THR A 107 -6.49 4.49 6.38
CA THR A 107 -5.15 4.71 6.90
C THR A 107 -4.97 3.92 8.17
N CYS A 108 -3.95 3.07 8.21
CA CYS A 108 -3.55 2.32 9.39
C CYS A 108 -2.14 2.70 9.80
N SER A 109 -1.91 2.92 11.09
CA SER A 109 -0.59 3.22 11.64
C SER A 109 -0.42 2.59 13.01
N LYS A 110 0.82 2.33 13.40
CA LYS A 110 1.14 1.99 14.79
C LYS A 110 0.70 3.16 15.67
N ALA A 111 0.07 2.87 16.80
CA ALA A 111 -0.19 3.91 17.79
C ALA A 111 1.16 4.53 18.20
N LEU A 112 1.29 5.85 18.07
CA LEU A 112 2.42 6.57 18.69
C LEU A 112 2.18 6.50 20.20
N GLU A 113 3.15 5.93 20.93
CA GLU A 113 3.22 6.00 22.39
C GLU A 113 3.52 7.43 22.86
#